data_AF-A0A7X1LH19-F1
#
_entry.id   AF-A0A7X1LH19-F1
#
_cell.length_a   1.000
_cell.length_b   1.000
_cell.length_c   1.000
_cell.angle_alpha   90.00
_cell.angle_beta   90.00
_cell.angle_gamma   90.00
#
_symmetry.space_group_name_H-M   'P 1'
#
loop_
_entity.id
_entity.type
_entity.pdbx_description
1 polymer ?
#
loop_
_entity_poly.entity_id
_entity_poly.type
_entity_poly.pdbx_seq_one_letter_code
_entity_poly.pdbx_strand_id
1 'polypeptide(L)'
;ASTKAFTCQLTVLASLAVAAGRARGTLDETEQKQLVKSLAEMPRVISQVLNAVQPQIEALSRDLSKFKDVLYLGRGTSYPLALEGALKLKEISYIHAEGYAAGELK
;
A
#
# COMPACT_ATOMS: atom_id res chain seq x y z
N ALA A 1 5.97 13.72 -4.20
CA ALA A 1 5.43 12.42 -3.75
C ALA A 1 6.52 11.56 -3.11
N SER A 2 6.35 11.22 -1.83
CA SER A 2 7.14 10.17 -1.18
C SER A 2 6.64 8.79 -1.64
N THR A 3 7.51 7.93 -2.17
CA THR A 3 7.13 6.60 -2.67
C THR A 3 7.90 5.50 -1.92
N LYS A 4 9.22 5.43 -2.12
CA LYS A 4 10.10 4.44 -1.48
C LYS A 4 10.17 4.57 0.04
N ALA A 5 10.00 5.76 0.59
CA ALA A 5 10.08 5.95 2.04
C ALA A 5 8.83 5.38 2.74
N PHE A 6 7.64 5.49 2.14
CA PHE A 6 6.41 4.90 2.67
C PHE A 6 6.51 3.37 2.73
N THR A 7 6.93 2.72 1.65
CA THR A 7 7.09 1.25 1.63
C THR A 7 8.22 0.77 2.56
N CYS A 8 9.30 1.55 2.69
CA CYS A 8 10.35 1.29 3.68
C CYS A 8 9.81 1.37 5.11
N GLN A 9 9.05 2.41 5.44
CA GLN A 9 8.41 2.56 6.76
C GLN A 9 7.49 1.38 7.07
N LEU A 10 6.64 0.95 6.13
CA LEU A 10 5.80 -0.24 6.31
C LEU A 10 6.64 -1.51 6.56
N THR A 11 7.76 -1.67 5.84
CA THR A 11 8.66 -2.83 6.00
C THR A 11 9.33 -2.82 7.38
N VAL A 12 9.76 -1.66 7.87
CA VAL A 12 10.31 -1.49 9.23
C VAL A 12 9.26 -1.79 10.28
N LEU A 13 8.04 -1.25 10.13
CA LEU A 13 6.93 -1.52 11.06
C LEU A 13 6.55 -3.00 11.09
N ALA A 14 6.51 -3.67 9.94
CA ALA A 14 6.27 -5.10 9.87
C ALA A 14 7.38 -5.89 10.57
N SER A 15 8.64 -5.53 10.35
CA SER A 15 9.79 -6.17 11.01
C SER A 15 9.74 -5.99 12.53
N LEU A 16 9.38 -4.80 13.01
CA LEU A 16 9.18 -4.50 14.42
C LEU A 16 8.03 -5.33 15.01
N ALA A 17 6.91 -5.46 14.29
CA ALA A 17 5.77 -6.26 14.73
C ALA A 17 6.14 -7.75 14.88
N VAL A 18 6.90 -8.30 13.92
CA VAL A 18 7.41 -9.69 13.98
C VAL A 18 8.32 -9.88 15.19
N ALA A 19 9.30 -8.98 15.39
CA ALA A 19 10.21 -9.04 16.52
C ALA A 19 9.46 -8.97 17.87
N ALA A 20 8.47 -8.08 17.96
CA ALA A 20 7.67 -7.91 19.15
C ALA A 20 6.74 -9.12 19.42
N GLY A 21 6.17 -9.73 18.38
CA GLY A 21 5.39 -10.96 18.52
C GLY A 21 6.22 -12.13 19.04
N ARG A 22 7.47 -12.24 18.61
CA ARG A 22 8.41 -13.27 19.12
C ARG A 22 8.84 -13.02 20.55
N ALA A 23 9.18 -11.77 20.89
CA ALA A 23 9.53 -11.40 22.25
C ALA A 23 8.39 -11.66 23.25
N ARG A 24 7.13 -11.58 22.81
CA ARG A 24 5.94 -11.86 23.63
C ARG A 24 5.46 -13.31 23.61
N GLY A 25 6.10 -14.19 22.83
CA GLY A 25 5.67 -15.57 22.67
C GLY A 25 4.35 -15.76 21.93
N THR A 26 3.86 -14.74 21.21
CA THR A 26 2.64 -14.84 20.39
C THR A 26 2.92 -15.34 18.97
N LEU A 27 4.20 -15.49 18.62
CA LEU A 27 4.66 -16.09 17.37
C LEU A 27 5.66 -17.19 17.67
N ASP A 28 5.49 -18.35 17.04
CA ASP A 28 6.47 -19.42 17.08
C ASP A 28 7.60 -19.22 16.05
N GLU A 29 8.59 -20.13 16.05
CA GLU A 29 9.78 -19.99 15.21
C GLU A 29 9.51 -20.21 13.73
N THR A 30 8.56 -21.09 13.45
CA THR A 30 8.12 -21.36 12.10
C THR A 30 7.40 -20.13 11.55
N GLU A 31 6.49 -19.53 12.32
CA GLU A 31 5.76 -18.32 11.95
C GLU A 31 6.69 -17.14 11.72
N GLN A 32 7.66 -16.89 12.60
CA GLN A 32 8.65 -15.83 12.39
C GLN A 32 9.44 -16.06 11.11
N LYS A 33 9.99 -17.28 10.91
CA LYS A 33 10.79 -17.58 9.72
C LYS A 33 9.99 -17.37 8.45
N GLN A 34 8.71 -17.76 8.45
CA GLN A 34 7.82 -17.56 7.31
C GLN A 34 7.57 -16.07 7.04
N LEU A 35 7.27 -15.27 8.06
CA LEU A 35 7.05 -13.82 7.91
C LEU A 35 8.30 -13.09 7.43
N VAL A 36 9.47 -13.42 7.97
CA VAL A 36 10.76 -12.85 7.54
C VAL A 36 11.06 -13.22 6.09
N LYS A 37 10.81 -14.48 5.70
CA LYS A 37 10.96 -14.91 4.30
C LYS A 37 10.04 -14.12 3.37
N SER A 38 8.76 -13.94 3.73
CA SER A 38 7.83 -13.14 2.92
C SER A 38 8.27 -11.68 2.78
N LEU A 39 8.80 -11.06 3.85
CA LEU A 39 9.36 -9.71 3.78
C LEU A 39 10.59 -9.64 2.86
N ALA A 40 11.48 -10.64 2.92
CA ALA A 40 12.67 -10.71 2.07
C ALA A 40 12.33 -10.91 0.58
N GLU A 41 11.23 -11.61 0.28
CA GLU A 41 10.76 -11.82 -1.09
C GLU A 41 9.97 -10.63 -1.66
N MET A 42 9.52 -9.70 -0.80
CA MET A 42 8.64 -8.59 -1.18
C MET A 42 9.19 -7.70 -2.30
N PRO A 43 10.49 -7.33 -2.36
CA PRO A 43 11.03 -6.53 -3.46
C PRO A 43 10.85 -7.20 -4.83
N ARG A 44 10.99 -8.52 -4.89
CA ARG A 44 10.77 -9.31 -6.12
C ARG A 44 9.31 -9.27 -6.52
N VAL A 45 8.39 -9.50 -5.58
CA VAL A 45 6.94 -9.49 -5.82
C VAL A 45 6.49 -8.10 -6.29
N ILE A 46 6.94 -7.03 -5.63
CA ILE A 46 6.61 -5.64 -6.01
C ILE A 46 7.06 -5.37 -7.46
N SER A 47 8.29 -5.75 -7.81
CA SER A 47 8.82 -5.53 -9.16
C SER A 47 8.00 -6.28 -10.22
N GLN A 48 7.62 -7.53 -9.94
CA GLN A 48 6.78 -8.33 -10.83
C GLN A 48 5.40 -7.70 -11.03
N VAL A 49 4.75 -7.28 -9.95
CA VAL A 49 3.42 -6.66 -10.01
C VAL A 49 3.48 -5.34 -10.77
N LEU A 50 4.43 -4.46 -10.45
CA LEU A 50 4.57 -3.16 -11.11
C LEU A 50 4.76 -3.30 -12.62
N ASN A 51 5.64 -4.21 -13.05
CA ASN A 51 5.88 -4.46 -14.47
C ASN A 51 4.63 -5.03 -15.16
N ALA A 52 3.89 -5.91 -14.50
CA ALA A 52 2.68 -6.52 -15.06
C ALA A 52 1.55 -5.51 -15.25
N VAL A 53 1.35 -4.59 -14.30
CA VAL A 53 0.22 -3.64 -14.32
C VAL A 53 0.53 -2.33 -15.06
N GLN A 54 1.81 -2.02 -15.33
CA GLN A 54 2.21 -0.73 -15.89
C GLN A 54 1.43 -0.30 -17.14
N PRO A 55 1.22 -1.14 -18.18
CA PRO A 55 0.47 -0.73 -19.37
C PRO A 55 -0.99 -0.40 -19.06
N GLN A 56 -1.61 -1.14 -18.13
CA GLN A 56 -3.01 -0.97 -17.73
C GLN A 56 -3.19 0.32 -16.94
N ILE A 57 -2.27 0.61 -16.02
CA ILE A 57 -2.26 1.85 -15.23
C ILE A 57 -2.01 3.07 -16.13
N GLU A 58 -1.13 2.97 -17.13
CA GLU A 58 -0.91 4.06 -18.09
C GLU A 58 -2.20 4.35 -18.87
N ALA A 59 -2.87 3.32 -19.40
CA ALA A 59 -4.14 3.50 -20.11
C ALA A 59 -5.22 4.11 -19.20
N LEU A 60 -5.36 3.61 -17.96
CA LEU A 60 -6.30 4.14 -16.98
C LEU A 60 -6.01 5.60 -16.63
N SER A 61 -4.73 6.00 -16.52
CA SER A 61 -4.35 7.37 -16.16
C SER A 61 -4.83 8.41 -17.18
N ARG A 62 -4.91 8.04 -18.46
CA ARG A 62 -5.41 8.90 -19.54
C ARG A 62 -6.92 9.14 -19.45
N ASP A 63 -7.65 8.21 -18.84
CA ASP A 63 -9.07 8.38 -18.60
C ASP A 63 -9.32 9.14 -17.29
N LEU A 64 -8.59 8.80 -16.23
CA LEU A 64 -8.63 9.49 -14.93
C LEU A 64 -8.32 10.99 -15.04
N SER A 65 -7.44 11.40 -15.96
CA SER A 65 -7.07 12.80 -16.15
C SER A 65 -8.22 13.71 -16.60
N LYS A 66 -9.33 13.12 -17.06
CA LYS A 66 -10.54 13.87 -17.47
C LYS A 66 -11.44 14.22 -16.29
N PHE A 67 -11.23 13.60 -15.13
CA PHE A 67 -12.05 13.79 -13.94
C PHE A 67 -11.41 14.82 -13.00
N LYS A 68 -12.25 15.64 -12.37
CA LYS A 68 -11.81 16.63 -11.37
C LYS A 68 -11.73 16.06 -9.96
N ASP A 69 -12.54 15.04 -9.69
CA ASP A 69 -12.71 14.42 -8.39
C ASP A 69 -12.52 12.91 -8.49
N VAL A 70 -11.74 12.34 -7.57
CA VAL A 70 -11.46 10.90 -7.50
C VAL A 70 -11.58 10.40 -6.06
N LEU A 71 -12.28 9.29 -5.88
CA LEU A 71 -12.49 8.66 -4.59
C LEU A 71 -11.68 7.36 -4.48
N TYR A 72 -10.83 7.26 -3.46
CA TYR A 72 -10.12 6.03 -3.11
C TYR A 72 -10.84 5.34 -1.95
N LEU A 73 -11.18 4.06 -2.12
CA LEU A 73 -11.92 3.29 -1.12
C LEU A 73 -11.08 2.15 -0.57
N GLY A 74 -11.10 2.00 0.75
CA GLY A 74 -10.43 0.89 1.43
C GLY A 74 -11.15 0.47 2.69
N ARG A 75 -10.93 -0.78 3.13
CA ARG A 75 -11.44 -1.32 4.38
C ARG A 75 -10.32 -2.05 5.13
N GLY A 76 -10.34 -2.00 6.45
CA GLY A 76 -9.29 -2.62 7.27
C GLY A 76 -7.91 -2.05 6.93
N THR A 77 -6.94 -2.92 6.66
CA THR A 77 -5.58 -2.53 6.28
C THR A 77 -5.49 -1.80 4.94
N SER A 78 -6.51 -1.90 4.08
CA SER A 78 -6.56 -1.18 2.81
C SER A 78 -7.01 0.27 2.96
N TYR A 79 -7.64 0.66 4.08
CA TYR A 79 -8.06 2.06 4.28
C TYR A 79 -6.86 3.03 4.33
N PRO A 80 -5.81 2.78 5.13
CA PRO A 80 -4.59 3.60 5.08
C PRO A 80 -3.94 3.64 3.69
N LEU A 81 -4.05 2.57 2.90
CA LEU A 81 -3.54 2.55 1.51
C LEU A 81 -4.38 3.43 0.58
N ALA A 82 -5.71 3.45 0.77
CA ALA A 82 -6.60 4.35 0.04
C ALA A 82 -6.27 5.83 0.33
N LEU A 83 -6.00 6.15 1.60
CA LEU A 83 -5.55 7.49 1.99
C LEU A 83 -4.22 7.89 1.33
N GLU A 84 -3.22 7.01 1.34
CA GLU A 84 -1.93 7.27 0.70
C GLU A 84 -2.07 7.43 -0.83
N GLY A 85 -2.91 6.60 -1.47
CA GLY A 85 -3.22 6.70 -2.90
C GLY A 85 -3.86 8.04 -3.28
N ALA A 86 -4.89 8.45 -2.53
CA ALA A 86 -5.53 9.76 -2.70
C ALA A 86 -4.54 10.91 -2.48
N LEU A 87 -3.70 10.82 -1.44
CA LEU A 87 -2.66 11.82 -1.19
C LEU A 87 -1.70 11.93 -2.36
N LYS A 88 -1.20 10.82 -2.91
CA LYS A 88 -0.27 10.85 -4.04
C LYS A 88 -0.91 11.45 -5.28
N LEU A 89 -2.14 11.07 -5.60
CA LEU A 89 -2.85 11.61 -6.77
C LEU A 89 -3.02 13.14 -6.63
N LYS A 90 -3.49 13.60 -5.47
CA LYS A 90 -3.66 15.02 -5.17
C LYS A 90 -2.34 15.81 -5.25
N GLU A 91 -1.25 15.27 -4.68
CA GLU A 91 0.06 15.94 -4.63
C GLU A 91 0.67 16.23 -6.01
N ILE A 92 0.47 15.35 -6.99
CA ILE A 92 1.19 15.41 -8.27
C ILE A 92 0.33 15.84 -9.45
N SER A 93 -0.98 15.55 -9.41
CA SER A 93 -1.89 15.82 -10.53
C SER A 93 -2.80 17.01 -10.29
N TYR A 94 -2.92 17.48 -9.04
CA TYR A 94 -3.89 18.49 -8.60
C TYR A 94 -5.37 18.09 -8.79
N ILE A 95 -5.65 16.85 -9.19
CA ILE A 95 -7.00 16.27 -9.11
C ILE A 95 -7.42 16.24 -7.65
N HIS A 96 -8.65 16.66 -7.37
CA HIS A 96 -9.21 16.56 -6.04
C HIS A 96 -9.42 15.08 -5.70
N ALA A 97 -8.64 14.56 -4.76
CA ALA A 97 -8.67 13.15 -4.41
C ALA A 97 -8.80 12.96 -2.90
N GLU A 98 -9.75 12.10 -2.51
CA GLU A 98 -10.05 11.78 -1.11
C GLU A 98 -10.08 10.27 -0.89
N GLY A 99 -9.60 9.83 0.27
CA GLY A 99 -9.65 8.42 0.67
C GLY A 99 -10.72 8.20 1.74
N TYR A 100 -11.58 7.20 1.57
CA TYR A 100 -12.67 6.87 2.49
C TYR A 100 -12.62 5.42 2.95
N ALA A 101 -13.09 5.22 4.18
CA ALA A 101 -13.42 3.90 4.67
C ALA A 101 -14.68 3.42 3.94
N ALA A 102 -14.60 2.28 3.25
CA ALA A 102 -15.69 1.81 2.38
C ALA A 102 -17.02 1.59 3.13
N GLY A 103 -17.00 1.37 4.44
CA GLY A 103 -18.21 1.22 5.26
C GLY A 103 -18.91 2.52 5.65
N GLU A 104 -18.27 3.68 5.42
CA GLU A 104 -18.81 5.01 5.73
C GLU A 104 -19.50 5.68 4.54
N LEU A 105 -19.50 5.03 3.37
CA LEU A 105 -20.31 5.45 2.24
C LEU A 105 -21.76 5.07 2.48
N LYS A 106 -22.55 6.05 2.90
CA LYS A 106 -24.01 5.99 2.96
C LYS A 106 -24.62 6.86 1.88
#